data_AF-A0A453EIK3-F1
#
_entry.id   AF-A0A453EIK3-F1
#
_cell.length_a   1.000
_cell.length_b   1.000
_cell.length_c   1.000
_cell.angle_alpha   90.00
_cell.angle_beta   90.00
_cell.angle_gamma   90.00
#
_symmetry.space_group_name_H-M   'P 1'
#
loop_
_entity.id
_entity.type
_entity.pdbx_description
1 polymer ?
#
loop_
_entity_poly.entity_id
_entity_poly.type
_entity_poly.pdbx_seq_one_letter_code
_entity_poly.pdbx_strand_id
1 'polypeptide(L)'
;MVTISLLCDTCSKNMEVPILKGSARISSRLNFVCPQLFPSSGFWPVEPANGIDLEKNKSTSFQACESVAAANLLKFRLRPYAQLGLDRASIPSLFSYEEIVDELISEIPEIKEVPEQISKFWQSSVDQKNALAPAGKHMLMVEEPWISKDSCLPDILDEQGNLAKFQDDSSLRESVWRKRPKGNSETPCCVENATREDMEITFLGTGSSQPSKYRNVSSIYINLFARGGMLLDCGEGTLGQLKRRFGVSGADEAVKNLRCIWISHIHADHHTGLARVLALRSKLLNGVPHKPLLVIGPKQLLRFLNAYSTLEDLDMQFLDCRQTLKPSVEELLGDNATESATTQLENTMFAPGSRMENYNKKPSSPKDTTALANLKEVLHESGLEILYSVPVVHCAQAFGVVLRAKEKVSSAGKAIPGWKVVYSGDTRPCPALVDASRDATVLIHEATFEDSMKDEAIARNHSTTKEAIAVGTSAGAYRIILTHFSQRYPKIPVFDEEDMHKTCIAFDLMSVNLADLPVLPKVLPHLKLLFKDEMVVEESDEVLEAVV
;
A
#
# COMPACT_ATOMS: atom_id res chain seq x y z
N MET A 1 -23.50 14.65 -48.13
CA MET A 1 -22.38 15.45 -47.60
C MET A 1 -22.94 16.34 -46.50
N VAL A 2 -22.89 15.92 -45.23
CA VAL A 2 -22.88 16.83 -44.08
C VAL A 2 -22.21 16.07 -42.93
N THR A 3 -21.09 16.62 -42.49
CA THR A 3 -20.25 16.24 -41.36
C THR A 3 -21.05 16.30 -40.05
N ILE A 4 -20.98 15.28 -39.20
CA ILE A 4 -21.48 15.36 -37.82
C ILE A 4 -20.27 15.44 -36.90
N SER A 5 -20.01 16.66 -36.43
CA SER A 5 -19.13 16.97 -35.32
C SER A 5 -19.84 16.59 -34.02
N LEU A 6 -19.23 15.70 -33.22
CA LEU A 6 -19.63 15.42 -31.84
C LEU A 6 -18.72 16.26 -30.93
N LEU A 7 -19.21 17.44 -30.55
CA LEU A 7 -18.65 18.21 -29.43
C LEU A 7 -19.28 17.71 -28.14
N CYS A 8 -18.38 17.29 -27.25
CA CYS A 8 -18.61 16.87 -25.88
C CYS A 8 -18.83 18.12 -25.02
N ASP A 9 -19.94 18.17 -24.27
CA ASP A 9 -20.04 18.99 -23.07
C ASP A 9 -21.13 18.42 -22.17
N THR A 10 -20.73 17.77 -21.08
CA THR A 10 -21.60 17.54 -19.92
C THR A 10 -20.89 18.00 -18.67
N CYS A 11 -21.36 19.14 -18.18
CA CYS A 11 -21.11 19.71 -16.88
C CYS A 11 -21.23 18.63 -15.79
N SER A 12 -20.14 18.40 -15.05
CA SER A 12 -20.05 17.46 -13.95
C SER A 12 -20.97 17.90 -12.79
N LYS A 13 -22.20 17.38 -12.77
CA LYS A 13 -22.99 17.33 -11.54
C LYS A 13 -22.33 16.33 -10.61
N ASN A 14 -22.10 16.74 -9.36
CA ASN A 14 -21.62 15.91 -8.25
C ASN A 14 -22.25 14.52 -8.32
N MET A 15 -21.46 13.54 -8.76
CA MET A 15 -21.88 12.15 -8.78
C MET A 15 -21.73 11.66 -7.35
N GLU A 16 -22.83 11.66 -6.58
CA GLU A 16 -22.90 10.94 -5.32
C GLU A 16 -22.73 9.45 -5.64
N VAL A 17 -21.52 8.94 -5.43
CA VAL A 17 -21.24 7.51 -5.54
C VAL A 17 -21.91 6.87 -4.32
N PRO A 18 -22.98 6.06 -4.49
CA PRO A 18 -23.61 5.41 -3.36
C PRO A 18 -22.60 4.46 -2.71
N ILE A 19 -22.15 4.80 -1.50
CA ILE A 19 -21.24 3.97 -0.73
C ILE A 19 -22.08 2.92 0.00
N LEU A 20 -21.65 1.66 -0.05
CA LEU A 20 -22.13 0.63 0.87
C LEU A 20 -21.88 1.12 2.31
N LYS A 21 -22.95 1.33 3.09
CA LYS A 21 -22.96 1.86 4.47
C LYS A 21 -21.78 1.36 5.32
N GLY A 22 -21.40 0.09 5.20
CA GLY A 22 -20.28 -0.52 5.93
C GLY A 22 -18.92 0.13 5.70
N SER A 23 -18.57 0.42 4.44
CA SER A 23 -17.25 0.99 4.11
C SER A 23 -17.13 2.45 4.59
N ALA A 24 -18.20 3.25 4.47
CA ALA A 24 -18.22 4.62 5.00
C ALA A 24 -18.19 4.65 6.53
N ARG A 25 -18.88 3.71 7.20
CA ARG A 25 -18.87 3.55 8.66
C ARG A 25 -17.46 3.28 9.17
N ILE A 26 -16.78 2.25 8.66
CA ILE A 26 -15.39 1.93 9.08
C ILE A 26 -14.44 3.09 8.79
N SER A 27 -14.52 3.69 7.60
CA SER A 27 -13.66 4.83 7.25
C SER A 27 -13.83 6.00 8.23
N SER A 28 -15.07 6.29 8.64
CA SER A 28 -15.38 7.36 9.61
C SER A 28 -14.88 7.01 11.01
N ARG A 29 -15.04 5.75 11.45
CA ARG A 29 -14.52 5.26 12.74
C ARG A 29 -12.99 5.32 12.82
N LEU A 30 -12.30 4.89 11.75
CA LEU A 30 -10.84 4.99 11.64
C LEU A 30 -10.37 6.45 11.61
N ASN A 31 -11.08 7.33 10.89
CA ASN A 31 -10.82 8.77 10.86
C ASN A 31 -10.98 9.41 12.25
N PHE A 32 -12.04 9.06 12.99
CA PHE A 32 -12.24 9.54 14.35
C PHE A 32 -11.06 9.19 15.25
N VAL A 33 -10.58 7.93 15.18
CA VAL A 33 -9.49 7.44 16.02
C VAL A 33 -8.13 8.03 15.65
N CYS A 34 -7.77 8.04 14.36
CA CYS A 34 -6.47 8.52 13.93
C CYS A 34 -6.56 9.27 12.59
N PRO A 35 -6.98 10.55 12.60
CA PRO A 35 -7.18 11.31 11.37
C PRO A 35 -5.88 11.55 10.58
N GLN A 36 -4.72 11.49 11.22
CA GLN A 36 -3.41 11.61 10.58
C GLN A 36 -3.11 10.44 9.63
N LEU A 37 -3.49 9.21 9.99
CA LEU A 37 -3.31 8.03 9.15
C LEU A 37 -4.56 7.74 8.29
N PHE A 38 -5.72 8.23 8.73
CA PHE A 38 -7.01 8.04 8.06
C PHE A 38 -7.64 9.40 7.77
N PRO A 39 -7.10 10.19 6.84
CA PRO A 39 -7.65 11.48 6.49
C PRO A 39 -9.06 11.35 5.92
N SER A 40 -9.88 12.38 6.13
CA SER A 40 -11.25 12.41 5.64
C SER A 40 -11.29 12.28 4.12
N SER A 41 -12.28 11.52 3.63
CA SER A 41 -12.51 11.34 2.20
C SER A 41 -12.80 12.68 1.54
N GLY A 42 -12.16 12.96 0.40
CA GLY A 42 -12.37 14.19 -0.36
C GLY A 42 -11.47 15.37 0.01
N PHE A 43 -10.56 15.24 0.99
CA PHE A 43 -9.58 16.27 1.31
C PHE A 43 -8.22 15.97 0.68
N TRP A 44 -7.81 16.82 -0.26
CA TRP A 44 -6.44 16.93 -0.75
C TRP A 44 -5.70 17.97 0.10
N PRO A 45 -4.51 17.69 0.65
CA PRO A 45 -3.73 18.74 1.30
C PRO A 45 -3.32 19.77 0.24
N VAL A 46 -3.95 20.93 0.27
CA VAL A 46 -3.42 22.16 -0.34
C VAL A 46 -2.67 22.88 0.79
N GLU A 47 -1.49 23.40 0.46
CA GLU A 47 -0.50 24.17 1.23
C GLU A 47 -0.90 24.74 2.63
N PRO A 48 0.06 24.85 3.57
CA PRO A 48 -0.21 25.29 4.95
C PRO A 48 -0.87 26.68 4.99
N ALA A 49 -1.94 26.77 5.76
CA ALA A 49 -2.77 27.95 5.94
C ALA A 49 -1.95 29.19 6.37
N ASN A 50 -1.68 30.08 5.43
CA ASN A 50 -1.50 31.49 5.74
C ASN A 50 -2.88 32.13 5.75
N GLY A 51 -3.31 32.56 6.95
CA GLY A 51 -4.65 33.05 7.21
C GLY A 51 -5.02 34.27 6.39
N ILE A 52 -6.22 34.25 5.80
CA ILE A 52 -6.96 35.44 5.40
C ILE A 52 -8.45 35.22 5.69
N ASP A 53 -8.99 36.25 6.35
CA ASP A 53 -10.34 36.57 6.81
C ASP A 53 -11.58 35.90 6.20
N LEU A 54 -12.49 35.57 7.12
CA LEU A 54 -13.93 35.42 6.89
C LEU A 54 -14.57 36.77 6.52
N GLU A 55 -15.66 36.67 5.74
CA GLU A 55 -16.58 37.72 5.31
C GLU A 55 -16.21 38.45 4.01
N LYS A 56 -16.82 37.97 2.90
CA LYS A 56 -17.64 38.79 1.98
C LYS A 56 -18.09 37.97 0.77
N ASN A 57 -19.41 37.72 0.68
CA ASN A 57 -20.26 38.17 -0.44
C ASN A 57 -21.55 37.34 -0.52
N LYS A 58 -22.61 37.92 0.04
CA LYS A 58 -24.00 37.64 -0.35
C LYS A 58 -24.28 38.30 -1.70
N SER A 59 -25.29 37.73 -2.37
CA SER A 59 -26.07 38.25 -3.50
C SER A 59 -25.47 38.08 -4.90
N THR A 60 -26.10 37.19 -5.68
CA THR A 60 -26.74 37.56 -6.96
C THR A 60 -27.84 36.55 -7.29
N SER A 61 -28.92 37.09 -7.85
CA SER A 61 -30.26 36.55 -8.05
C SER A 61 -30.35 35.39 -9.04
N PHE A 62 -31.15 34.38 -8.68
CA PHE A 62 -31.69 33.37 -9.59
C PHE A 62 -32.71 34.00 -10.54
N GLN A 63 -32.53 33.79 -11.84
CA GLN A 63 -33.57 34.03 -12.85
C GLN A 63 -33.76 32.74 -13.65
N ALA A 64 -34.96 32.17 -13.52
CA ALA A 64 -35.37 30.93 -14.18
C ALA A 64 -35.55 31.15 -15.69
N CYS A 65 -35.14 30.17 -16.49
CA CYS A 65 -35.45 30.10 -17.92
C CYS A 65 -36.14 28.77 -18.26
N GLU A 66 -37.07 28.89 -19.19
CA GLU A 66 -38.25 28.07 -19.44
C GLU A 66 -37.96 26.69 -20.08
N SER A 67 -38.76 25.70 -19.70
CA SER A 67 -38.70 24.33 -20.18
C SER A 67 -39.02 24.17 -21.68
N VAL A 68 -38.32 23.26 -22.37
CA VAL A 68 -38.72 22.74 -23.69
C VAL A 68 -39.52 21.44 -23.50
N ALA A 69 -40.71 21.36 -24.10
CA ALA A 69 -41.62 20.23 -23.99
C ALA A 69 -41.18 19.03 -24.86
N ALA A 70 -40.82 17.91 -24.23
CA ALA A 70 -40.59 16.62 -24.90
C ALA A 70 -41.92 15.85 -25.08
N ALA A 71 -42.81 16.34 -25.96
CA ALA A 71 -44.14 15.78 -26.15
C ALA A 71 -44.20 14.41 -26.87
N ASN A 72 -43.07 13.78 -27.23
CA ASN A 72 -43.05 12.50 -27.96
C ASN A 72 -42.20 11.38 -27.33
N LEU A 73 -41.71 11.53 -26.09
CA LEU A 73 -40.89 10.50 -25.42
C LEU A 73 -41.64 9.57 -24.45
N LEU A 74 -42.98 9.64 -24.38
CA LEU A 74 -43.76 8.81 -23.46
C LEU A 74 -44.85 8.01 -24.20
N LYS A 75 -44.44 6.96 -24.91
CA LYS A 75 -45.32 5.78 -25.15
C LYS A 75 -45.09 4.64 -24.15
N PHE A 76 -44.22 4.83 -23.17
CA PHE A 76 -44.08 3.91 -22.03
C PHE A 76 -44.13 4.71 -20.73
N ARG A 77 -45.19 4.49 -19.95
CA ARG A 77 -45.28 4.95 -18.57
C ARG A 77 -44.46 3.96 -17.73
N LEU A 78 -43.17 4.22 -17.54
CA LEU A 78 -42.42 3.52 -16.49
C LEU A 78 -43.00 3.98 -15.16
N ARG A 79 -43.63 3.06 -14.42
CA ARG A 79 -44.07 3.34 -13.04
C ARG A 79 -42.82 3.48 -12.16
N PRO A 80 -42.79 4.40 -11.18
CA PRO A 80 -41.66 4.50 -10.25
C PRO A 80 -41.46 3.17 -9.52
N TYR A 81 -40.28 2.57 -9.66
CA TYR A 81 -39.92 1.24 -9.14
C TYR A 81 -40.16 1.07 -7.62
N ALA A 82 -40.11 2.17 -6.86
CA ALA A 82 -40.33 2.20 -5.41
C ALA A 82 -41.74 1.71 -4.98
N GLN A 83 -42.77 1.88 -5.80
CA GLN A 83 -44.15 1.54 -5.42
C GLN A 83 -44.54 0.07 -5.66
N LEU A 84 -43.64 -0.74 -6.22
CA LEU A 84 -43.89 -2.14 -6.53
C LEU A 84 -43.11 -3.12 -5.63
N GLY A 85 -42.32 -2.63 -4.66
CA GLY A 85 -41.49 -3.49 -3.81
C GLY A 85 -40.40 -4.27 -4.57
N LEU A 86 -40.14 -3.89 -5.82
CA LEU A 86 -39.11 -4.47 -6.69
C LEU A 86 -37.76 -3.75 -6.57
N ASP A 87 -37.77 -2.56 -5.95
CA ASP A 87 -36.55 -1.90 -5.51
C ASP A 87 -36.10 -2.50 -4.17
N ARG A 88 -35.16 -3.44 -4.24
CA ARG A 88 -34.41 -3.97 -3.09
C ARG A 88 -33.11 -3.18 -2.86
N ALA A 89 -32.83 -2.14 -3.64
CA ALA A 89 -31.81 -1.17 -3.27
C ALA A 89 -32.41 -0.35 -2.13
N SER A 90 -32.31 -0.87 -0.91
CA SER A 90 -32.41 -0.06 0.29
C SER A 90 -31.35 1.03 0.16
N ILE A 91 -31.67 2.17 -0.49
CA ILE A 91 -30.85 3.38 -0.37
C ILE A 91 -30.97 3.72 1.11
N PRO A 92 -29.91 3.49 1.93
CA PRO A 92 -30.02 3.72 3.35
C PRO A 92 -30.29 5.21 3.58
N SER A 93 -30.90 5.54 4.71
CA SER A 93 -30.87 6.91 5.23
C SER A 93 -29.44 7.44 5.17
N LEU A 94 -29.25 8.66 4.67
CA LEU A 94 -27.97 9.34 4.74
C LEU A 94 -27.55 9.42 6.21
N PHE A 95 -26.41 8.83 6.56
CA PHE A 95 -25.81 8.98 7.89
C PHE A 95 -24.84 10.15 7.87
N SER A 96 -24.88 10.98 8.90
CA SER A 96 -23.85 11.99 9.12
C SER A 96 -22.61 11.37 9.78
N TYR A 97 -21.46 12.05 9.67
CA TYR A 97 -20.26 11.66 10.41
C TYR A 97 -20.50 11.67 11.93
N GLU A 98 -21.25 12.66 12.42
CA GLU A 98 -21.61 12.80 13.84
C GLU A 98 -22.43 11.60 14.33
N GLU A 99 -23.42 11.15 13.54
CA GLU A 99 -24.23 9.98 13.88
C GLU A 99 -23.40 8.69 13.98
N ILE A 100 -22.38 8.52 13.13
CA ILE A 100 -21.47 7.36 13.18
C ILE A 100 -20.55 7.42 14.40
N VAL A 101 -20.10 8.62 14.77
CA VAL A 101 -19.24 8.82 15.95
C VAL A 101 -20.03 8.63 17.24
N ASP A 102 -21.25 9.16 17.33
CA ASP A 102 -22.13 8.96 18.49
C ASP A 102 -22.49 7.48 18.66
N GLU A 103 -22.77 6.78 17.57
CA GLU A 103 -22.94 5.32 17.56
C GLU A 103 -21.68 4.61 18.06
N LEU A 104 -20.49 4.97 17.55
CA LEU A 104 -19.22 4.37 17.97
C LEU A 104 -18.94 4.57 19.47
N ILE A 105 -19.14 5.78 19.99
CA ILE A 105 -18.91 6.08 21.41
C ILE A 105 -19.95 5.37 22.30
N SER A 106 -21.18 5.20 21.80
CA SER A 106 -22.19 4.39 22.50
C SER A 106 -21.84 2.90 22.52
N GLU A 107 -21.23 2.37 21.46
CA GLU A 107 -20.76 0.97 21.40
C GLU A 107 -19.52 0.75 22.27
N ILE A 108 -18.53 1.65 22.20
CA ILE A 108 -17.23 1.52 22.86
C ILE A 108 -16.90 2.83 23.62
N PRO A 109 -17.40 3.03 24.86
CA PRO A 109 -17.22 4.28 25.59
C PRO A 109 -15.76 4.68 25.82
N GLU A 110 -14.84 3.71 25.96
CA GLU A 110 -13.41 3.96 26.18
C GLU A 110 -12.73 4.61 24.97
N ILE A 111 -13.34 4.52 23.78
CA ILE A 111 -12.75 5.05 22.54
C ILE A 111 -12.74 6.57 22.48
N LYS A 112 -13.53 7.23 23.33
CA LYS A 112 -13.66 8.68 23.36
C LYS A 112 -12.34 9.40 23.64
N GLU A 113 -11.47 8.81 24.45
CA GLU A 113 -10.18 9.41 24.83
C GLU A 113 -9.04 9.05 23.87
N VAL A 114 -9.25 8.04 23.02
CA VAL A 114 -8.21 7.50 22.13
C VAL A 114 -7.64 8.54 21.14
N PRO A 115 -8.43 9.39 20.48
CA PRO A 115 -7.90 10.39 19.55
C PRO A 115 -6.91 11.34 20.23
N GLU A 116 -7.21 11.76 21.47
CA GLU A 116 -6.31 12.61 22.27
C GLU A 116 -5.02 11.87 22.65
N GLN A 117 -5.11 10.60 23.03
CA GLN A 117 -3.94 9.76 23.35
C GLN A 117 -3.01 9.60 22.14
N ILE A 118 -3.58 9.31 20.97
CA ILE A 118 -2.85 9.15 19.71
C ILE A 118 -2.18 10.47 19.30
N SER A 119 -2.88 11.61 19.42
CA SER A 119 -2.33 12.92 19.03
C SER A 119 -1.04 13.30 19.77
N LYS A 120 -0.89 12.85 21.03
CA LYS A 120 0.31 13.08 21.85
C LYS A 120 1.56 12.40 21.27
N PHE A 121 1.42 11.34 20.48
CA PHE A 121 2.58 10.68 19.84
C PHE A 121 3.24 11.56 18.77
N TRP A 122 2.46 12.40 18.09
CA TRP A 122 3.00 13.37 17.13
C TRP A 122 3.59 14.59 17.83
N GLN A 123 2.96 15.06 18.93
CA GLN A 123 3.47 16.20 19.71
C GLN A 123 4.80 15.88 20.40
N SER A 124 4.90 14.72 21.06
CA SER A 124 6.14 14.27 21.72
C SER A 124 7.31 14.07 20.73
N SER A 125 7.02 13.66 19.49
CA SER A 125 8.02 13.58 18.42
C SER A 125 8.53 14.96 18.00
N VAL A 126 7.66 15.97 17.96
CA VAL A 126 8.03 17.37 17.67
C VAL A 126 8.81 18.00 18.82
N ASP A 127 8.41 17.76 20.06
CA ASP A 127 9.10 18.28 21.26
C ASP A 127 10.49 17.68 21.42
N GLN A 128 10.67 16.38 21.11
CA GLN A 128 11.99 15.74 21.04
C GLN A 128 12.87 16.37 19.95
N LYS A 129 12.31 16.69 18.78
CA LYS A 129 13.05 17.39 17.70
C LYS A 129 13.45 18.82 18.08
N ASN A 130 12.62 19.53 18.84
CA ASN A 130 12.91 20.90 19.29
C ASN A 130 13.88 20.96 20.48
N ALA A 131 13.92 19.94 21.35
CA ALA A 131 14.85 19.86 22.48
C ALA A 131 16.31 19.60 22.09
N LEU A 132 16.58 19.20 20.84
CA LEU A 132 17.92 18.88 20.32
C LEU A 132 18.64 20.08 19.66
N ALA A 133 18.09 21.30 19.75
CA ALA A 133 18.81 22.53 19.37
C ALA A 133 19.79 22.96 20.49
N PRO A 134 21.04 23.39 20.18
CA PRO A 134 22.09 23.44 21.18
C PRO A 134 22.00 24.69 22.06
N ALA A 135 21.58 24.52 23.31
CA ALA A 135 21.93 25.43 24.39
C ALA A 135 22.99 24.75 25.26
N GLY A 136 24.20 25.31 25.27
CA GLY A 136 25.34 24.74 25.97
C GLY A 136 25.26 24.82 27.49
N LYS A 137 25.93 23.84 28.13
CA LYS A 137 26.29 23.73 29.57
C LYS A 137 25.05 23.61 30.51
N HIS A 138 24.97 22.67 31.45
CA HIS A 138 25.99 22.13 32.33
C HIS A 138 25.50 20.77 32.86
N MET A 139 26.38 19.78 32.83
CA MET A 139 26.17 18.42 33.35
C MET A 139 26.08 18.47 34.89
N LEU A 140 24.98 17.96 35.45
CA LEU A 140 24.87 17.59 36.86
C LEU A 140 24.23 16.20 36.89
N MET A 141 25.09 15.20 37.08
CA MET A 141 24.68 13.83 37.40
C MET A 141 24.06 13.83 38.79
N VAL A 142 22.88 13.23 38.93
CA VAL A 142 22.36 12.76 40.20
C VAL A 142 22.22 11.25 40.05
N GLU A 143 23.11 10.52 40.73
CA GLU A 143 23.00 9.09 40.98
C GLU A 143 21.89 8.85 42.01
N GLU A 144 21.06 7.85 41.77
CA GLU A 144 20.16 7.23 42.75
C GLU A 144 20.28 5.70 42.61
N PRO A 145 20.07 4.94 43.69
CA PRO A 145 20.99 3.87 44.10
C PRO A 145 20.42 2.45 43.90
N TRP A 146 21.31 1.52 43.55
CA TRP A 146 21.30 0.07 43.84
C TRP A 146 19.97 -0.72 43.80
N ILE A 147 19.89 -1.70 42.90
CA ILE A 147 19.65 -3.12 43.26
C ILE A 147 20.42 -3.98 42.25
N SER A 148 21.57 -4.49 42.70
CA SER A 148 22.19 -5.69 42.18
C SER A 148 21.49 -6.89 42.79
N LYS A 149 21.08 -7.87 41.97
CA LYS A 149 21.07 -9.27 42.39
C LYS A 149 21.22 -10.15 41.16
N ASP A 150 22.46 -10.56 40.96
CA ASP A 150 22.78 -11.86 40.38
C ASP A 150 22.04 -12.95 41.17
N SER A 151 21.37 -13.82 40.44
CA SER A 151 21.17 -15.20 40.89
C SER A 151 21.16 -16.09 39.65
N CYS A 152 22.32 -16.69 39.40
CA CYS A 152 22.52 -17.80 38.48
C CYS A 152 21.52 -18.93 38.78
N LEU A 153 20.89 -19.45 37.73
CA LEU A 153 20.23 -20.76 37.77
C LEU A 153 21.32 -21.85 37.73
N PRO A 154 21.16 -22.97 38.45
CA PRO A 154 22.15 -24.03 38.48
C PRO A 154 22.06 -24.91 37.24
N ASP A 155 23.21 -25.21 36.64
CA ASP A 155 23.38 -26.30 35.68
C ASP A 155 23.11 -27.63 36.42
N ILE A 156 22.05 -28.35 36.01
CA ILE A 156 21.82 -29.73 36.45
C ILE A 156 22.58 -30.63 35.49
N LEU A 157 23.77 -31.06 35.91
CA LEU A 157 24.53 -32.16 35.32
C LEU A 157 24.02 -33.48 35.91
N ASP A 158 23.87 -34.51 35.08
CA ASP A 158 23.68 -35.88 35.56
C ASP A 158 25.02 -36.51 35.97
N GLU A 159 24.96 -37.45 36.89
CA GLU A 159 26.12 -38.17 37.43
C GLU A 159 26.65 -39.19 36.43
N GLN A 160 27.15 -38.79 35.26
CA GLN A 160 28.14 -39.56 34.46
C GLN A 160 28.66 -38.84 33.20
N GLY A 161 28.28 -37.58 32.95
CA GLY A 161 29.04 -36.71 32.05
C GLY A 161 29.14 -37.19 30.59
N ASN A 162 28.05 -37.69 30.00
CA ASN A 162 28.00 -38.07 28.59
C ASN A 162 26.73 -37.59 27.87
N LEU A 163 26.92 -37.07 26.65
CA LEU A 163 25.90 -36.50 25.77
C LEU A 163 25.15 -37.61 25.01
N ALA A 164 23.86 -37.85 25.32
CA ALA A 164 23.04 -38.81 24.59
C ALA A 164 22.41 -38.18 23.33
N LYS A 165 22.77 -38.72 22.16
CA LYS A 165 22.11 -38.48 20.87
C LYS A 165 20.84 -39.34 20.76
N PHE A 166 19.71 -38.72 20.42
CA PHE A 166 18.60 -39.38 19.75
C PHE A 166 18.32 -38.65 18.43
N GLN A 167 18.34 -39.41 17.33
CA GLN A 167 18.02 -38.96 15.98
C GLN A 167 16.50 -38.92 15.80
N ASP A 168 15.97 -37.75 15.42
CA ASP A 168 14.68 -37.64 14.77
C ASP A 168 14.82 -36.71 13.55
N ASP A 169 14.33 -37.17 12.41
CA ASP A 169 14.72 -36.77 11.05
C ASP A 169 13.73 -35.73 10.47
N SER A 170 13.63 -34.57 11.13
CA SER A 170 12.72 -33.47 10.73
C SER A 170 13.41 -32.10 10.57
N SER A 171 14.74 -32.03 10.71
CA SER A 171 15.47 -30.76 10.88
C SER A 171 15.99 -30.09 9.59
N LEU A 172 15.70 -30.61 8.40
CA LEU A 172 16.28 -30.08 7.15
C LEU A 172 15.52 -28.90 6.49
N ARG A 173 14.57 -28.25 7.17
CA ARG A 173 13.88 -27.04 6.64
C ARG A 173 13.85 -25.81 7.54
N GLU A 174 14.31 -25.89 8.79
CA GLU A 174 14.31 -24.76 9.72
C GLU A 174 15.63 -23.98 9.79
N SER A 175 16.73 -24.53 9.25
CA SER A 175 18.08 -23.99 9.41
C SER A 175 18.49 -22.88 8.42
N VAL A 176 17.59 -22.37 7.58
CA VAL A 176 17.91 -21.34 6.56
C VAL A 176 17.79 -19.91 7.12
N TRP A 177 17.06 -19.71 8.22
CA TRP A 177 16.91 -18.41 8.85
C TRP A 177 18.09 -18.16 9.78
N ARG A 178 19.08 -17.39 9.30
CA ARG A 178 20.25 -16.96 10.10
C ARG A 178 19.80 -16.31 11.41
N LYS A 179 20.64 -16.45 12.46
CA LYS A 179 20.46 -15.85 13.80
C LYS A 179 19.91 -14.41 13.73
N ARG A 180 18.87 -14.15 14.52
CA ARG A 180 18.22 -12.84 14.73
C ARG A 180 19.26 -11.71 14.77
N PRO A 181 19.25 -10.72 13.85
CA PRO A 181 19.97 -9.47 14.06
C PRO A 181 19.40 -8.80 15.31
N LYS A 182 20.26 -8.28 16.21
CA LYS A 182 19.81 -7.37 17.27
C LYS A 182 19.03 -6.24 16.59
N GLY A 183 17.76 -6.08 16.93
CA GLY A 183 16.89 -5.14 16.26
C GLY A 183 17.44 -3.73 16.33
N ASN A 184 17.66 -3.09 15.18
CA ASN A 184 17.90 -1.65 15.13
C ASN A 184 16.65 -0.95 15.65
N SER A 185 16.67 -0.51 16.90
CA SER A 185 15.66 0.38 17.47
C SER A 185 15.90 1.84 17.07
N GLU A 186 17.03 2.12 16.42
CA GLU A 186 17.37 3.46 15.95
C GLU A 186 16.55 3.82 14.71
N THR A 187 16.07 5.06 14.68
CA THR A 187 15.32 5.59 13.55
C THR A 187 16.29 5.79 12.39
N PRO A 188 15.99 5.30 11.16
CA PRO A 188 16.88 5.50 10.03
C PRO A 188 17.08 6.99 9.74
N CYS A 189 18.31 7.38 9.36
CA CYS A 189 18.65 8.78 9.04
C CYS A 189 17.68 9.42 8.01
N CYS A 190 17.21 8.63 7.04
CA CYS A 190 16.22 9.06 6.04
C CYS A 190 14.83 9.38 6.62
N VAL A 191 14.47 8.75 7.75
CA VAL A 191 13.21 8.97 8.49
C VAL A 191 13.36 10.13 9.46
N GLU A 192 14.49 10.21 10.18
CA GLU A 192 14.76 11.30 11.14
C GLU A 192 14.70 12.68 10.47
N ASN A 193 15.30 12.75 9.27
CA ASN A 193 15.41 13.97 8.45
C ASN A 193 14.33 14.06 7.37
N ALA A 194 13.28 13.23 7.46
CA ALA A 194 12.19 13.23 6.49
C ALA A 194 11.41 14.54 6.54
N THR A 195 11.13 15.11 5.36
CA THR A 195 10.09 16.12 5.19
C THR A 195 8.78 15.45 4.79
N ARG A 196 7.64 16.10 5.07
CA ARG A 196 6.33 15.55 4.68
C ARG A 196 6.16 15.42 3.17
N GLU A 197 6.92 16.15 2.38
CA GLU A 197 6.92 16.12 0.90
C GLU A 197 7.82 15.01 0.33
N ASP A 198 8.46 14.19 1.16
CA ASP A 198 9.41 13.19 0.69
C ASP A 198 8.73 11.95 0.09
N MET A 199 7.70 11.44 0.77
CA MET A 199 6.91 10.27 0.35
C MET A 199 5.70 10.06 1.28
N GLU A 200 4.56 9.71 0.69
CA GLU A 200 3.40 9.14 1.38
C GLU A 200 2.93 7.86 0.69
N ILE A 201 2.63 6.82 1.47
CA ILE A 201 2.09 5.54 0.99
C ILE A 201 0.60 5.52 1.31
N THR A 202 -0.25 5.52 0.28
CA THR A 202 -1.70 5.36 0.43
C THR A 202 -2.11 3.95 0.02
N PHE A 203 -2.71 3.19 0.93
CA PHE A 203 -3.25 1.87 0.67
C PHE A 203 -4.66 2.01 0.10
N LEU A 204 -4.82 1.89 -1.21
CA LEU A 204 -6.12 2.04 -1.87
C LEU A 204 -6.96 0.77 -1.74
N GLY A 205 -6.34 -0.39 -1.62
CA GLY A 205 -7.01 -1.65 -1.30
C GLY A 205 -6.05 -2.64 -0.66
N THR A 206 -6.57 -3.40 0.30
CA THR A 206 -5.76 -4.24 1.21
C THR A 206 -6.25 -5.69 1.31
N GLY A 207 -7.20 -6.09 0.46
CA GLY A 207 -7.76 -7.43 0.44
C GLY A 207 -7.24 -8.30 -0.70
N SER A 208 -7.39 -9.61 -0.52
CA SER A 208 -7.03 -10.65 -1.48
C SER A 208 -8.22 -11.18 -2.27
N SER A 209 -7.98 -11.52 -3.54
CA SER A 209 -8.84 -12.27 -4.46
C SER A 209 -10.13 -11.59 -4.92
N GLN A 210 -11.03 -11.24 -4.01
CA GLN A 210 -12.30 -10.59 -4.33
C GLN A 210 -12.38 -9.24 -3.59
N PRO A 211 -13.28 -8.31 -3.94
CA PRO A 211 -13.64 -7.20 -3.06
C PRO A 211 -14.62 -7.65 -1.96
N SER A 212 -14.46 -7.13 -0.74
CA SER A 212 -15.38 -7.36 0.39
C SER A 212 -16.07 -6.07 0.81
N LYS A 213 -16.96 -6.17 1.81
CA LYS A 213 -17.60 -5.01 2.44
C LYS A 213 -16.58 -4.04 3.07
N TYR A 214 -15.42 -4.54 3.50
CA TYR A 214 -14.46 -3.79 4.33
C TYR A 214 -13.13 -3.49 3.65
N ARG A 215 -12.71 -4.34 2.70
CA ARG A 215 -11.46 -4.21 1.96
C ARG A 215 -11.70 -4.37 0.47
N ASN A 216 -11.14 -3.48 -0.33
CA ASN A 216 -11.02 -3.63 -1.77
C ASN A 216 -9.78 -4.45 -2.12
N VAL A 217 -9.70 -4.92 -3.37
CA VAL A 217 -8.54 -5.64 -3.90
C VAL A 217 -7.29 -4.74 -4.02
N SER A 218 -6.11 -5.36 -4.12
CA SER A 218 -4.82 -4.71 -3.92
C SER A 218 -4.53 -3.54 -4.86
N SER A 219 -4.12 -2.43 -4.23
CA SER A 219 -3.61 -1.25 -4.92
C SER A 219 -2.95 -0.32 -3.90
N ILE A 220 -1.73 0.14 -4.21
CA ILE A 220 -0.96 1.02 -3.33
C ILE A 220 -0.48 2.21 -4.14
N TYR A 221 -0.82 3.42 -3.71
CA TYR A 221 -0.38 4.66 -4.31
C TYR A 221 0.79 5.27 -3.53
N ILE A 222 1.95 5.34 -4.16
CA ILE A 222 3.13 6.03 -3.64
C ILE A 222 3.10 7.47 -4.16
N ASN A 223 2.80 8.41 -3.27
CA ASN A 223 2.79 9.83 -3.57
C ASN A 223 4.17 10.43 -3.28
N LEU A 224 4.81 10.97 -4.32
CA LEU A 224 6.09 11.70 -4.24
C LEU A 224 5.87 13.22 -4.41
N PHE A 225 4.62 13.66 -4.20
CA PHE A 225 4.16 15.04 -4.22
C PHE A 225 4.50 15.73 -5.55
N ALA A 226 5.31 16.79 -5.51
CA ALA A 226 5.73 17.52 -6.71
C ALA A 226 6.46 16.65 -7.75
N ARG A 227 7.02 15.50 -7.34
CA ARG A 227 7.71 14.55 -8.24
C ARG A 227 6.74 13.57 -8.92
N GLY A 228 5.46 13.61 -8.60
CA GLY A 228 4.41 12.77 -9.16
C GLY A 228 4.08 11.56 -8.29
N GLY A 229 3.38 10.59 -8.87
CA GLY A 229 2.92 9.39 -8.16
C GLY A 229 3.24 8.09 -8.88
N MET A 230 3.20 6.98 -8.14
CA MET A 230 3.33 5.63 -8.66
C MET A 230 2.25 4.72 -8.09
N LEU A 231 1.75 3.79 -8.89
CA LEU A 231 0.88 2.71 -8.39
C LEU A 231 1.65 1.39 -8.34
N LEU A 232 1.55 0.69 -7.22
CA LEU A 232 1.96 -0.70 -7.07
C LEU A 232 0.71 -1.56 -7.00
N ASP A 233 0.53 -2.39 -8.02
CA ASP A 233 -0.73 -3.04 -8.37
C ASP A 233 -1.89 -2.06 -8.60
N CYS A 234 -2.89 -2.53 -9.33
CA CYS A 234 -4.05 -1.75 -9.74
C CYS A 234 -5.27 -2.67 -9.93
N GLY A 235 -5.69 -3.31 -8.84
CA GLY A 235 -6.90 -4.12 -8.81
C GLY A 235 -8.18 -3.35 -9.14
N GLU A 236 -9.27 -4.07 -9.37
CA GLU A 236 -10.60 -3.52 -9.59
C GLU A 236 -10.96 -2.43 -8.55
N GLY A 237 -11.63 -1.37 -8.98
CA GLY A 237 -12.08 -0.31 -8.07
C GLY A 237 -10.99 0.69 -7.63
N THR A 238 -9.72 0.51 -8.02
CA THR A 238 -8.61 1.44 -7.70
C THR A 238 -8.95 2.91 -7.98
N LEU A 239 -9.52 3.22 -9.16
CA LEU A 239 -9.92 4.60 -9.48
C LEU A 239 -11.03 5.12 -8.55
N GLY A 240 -11.96 4.25 -8.14
CA GLY A 240 -12.99 4.61 -7.15
C GLY A 240 -12.37 4.93 -5.79
N GLN A 241 -11.39 4.15 -5.36
CA GLN A 241 -10.67 4.37 -4.10
C GLN A 241 -9.85 5.66 -4.14
N LEU A 242 -9.20 5.99 -5.26
CA LEU A 242 -8.56 7.30 -5.48
C LEU A 242 -9.57 8.44 -5.30
N LYS A 243 -10.75 8.34 -5.94
CA LYS A 243 -11.80 9.37 -5.84
C LYS A 243 -12.35 9.52 -4.42
N ARG A 244 -12.44 8.43 -3.66
CA ARG A 244 -12.84 8.48 -2.26
C ARG A 244 -11.78 9.18 -1.41
N ARG A 245 -10.51 8.79 -1.59
CA ARG A 245 -9.41 9.36 -0.82
C ARG A 245 -9.18 10.84 -1.12
N PHE A 246 -9.17 11.23 -2.38
CA PHE A 246 -8.69 12.52 -2.85
C PHE A 246 -9.78 13.43 -3.42
N GLY A 247 -11.03 12.96 -3.45
CA GLY A 247 -12.10 13.63 -4.20
C GLY A 247 -11.95 13.41 -5.71
N VAL A 248 -12.94 13.86 -6.48
CA VAL A 248 -12.92 13.70 -7.95
C VAL A 248 -11.73 14.45 -8.56
N SER A 249 -11.58 15.74 -8.22
CA SER A 249 -10.50 16.56 -8.76
C SER A 249 -9.12 16.09 -8.30
N GLY A 250 -8.94 15.75 -7.02
CA GLY A 250 -7.66 15.25 -6.52
C GLY A 250 -7.28 13.89 -7.11
N ALA A 251 -8.25 13.02 -7.37
CA ALA A 251 -8.01 11.77 -8.09
C ALA A 251 -7.61 12.00 -9.55
N ASP A 252 -8.25 12.94 -10.24
CA ASP A 252 -7.86 13.31 -11.61
C ASP A 252 -6.44 13.90 -11.64
N GLU A 253 -6.07 14.73 -10.66
CA GLU A 253 -4.67 15.20 -10.49
C GLU A 253 -3.69 14.06 -10.20
N ALA A 254 -4.04 13.14 -9.30
CA ALA A 254 -3.21 11.98 -8.99
C ALA A 254 -2.97 11.13 -10.26
N VAL A 255 -4.01 10.87 -11.04
CA VAL A 255 -3.94 10.11 -12.30
C VAL A 255 -3.12 10.82 -13.37
N LYS A 256 -3.29 12.15 -13.54
CA LYS A 256 -2.46 12.94 -14.47
C LYS A 256 -0.98 12.89 -14.12
N ASN A 257 -0.66 12.98 -12.82
CA ASN A 257 0.70 13.06 -12.30
C ASN A 257 1.36 11.68 -12.08
N LEU A 258 0.73 10.58 -12.50
CA LEU A 258 1.35 9.26 -12.48
C LEU A 258 2.59 9.24 -13.39
N ARG A 259 3.71 8.77 -12.84
CA ARG A 259 4.97 8.53 -13.54
C ARG A 259 5.11 7.08 -14.00
N CYS A 260 4.61 6.15 -13.20
CA CYS A 260 4.72 4.72 -13.44
C CYS A 260 3.61 3.94 -12.77
N ILE A 261 3.16 2.87 -13.40
CA ILE A 261 2.37 1.81 -12.75
C ILE A 261 3.17 0.52 -12.81
N TRP A 262 3.39 -0.12 -11.66
CA TRP A 262 4.09 -1.39 -11.56
C TRP A 262 3.12 -2.47 -11.10
N ILE A 263 3.08 -3.61 -11.81
CA ILE A 263 2.19 -4.74 -11.53
C ILE A 263 3.03 -5.97 -11.17
N SER A 264 2.71 -6.59 -10.04
CA SER A 264 3.43 -7.73 -9.47
C SER A 264 3.28 -9.00 -10.30
N HIS A 265 2.05 -9.35 -10.67
CA HIS A 265 1.71 -10.58 -11.38
C HIS A 265 0.33 -10.50 -12.07
N ILE A 266 -0.13 -11.60 -12.69
CA ILE A 266 -1.29 -11.62 -13.59
C ILE A 266 -2.63 -11.99 -12.92
N HIS A 267 -2.70 -12.15 -11.60
CA HIS A 267 -4.01 -12.39 -10.97
C HIS A 267 -4.87 -11.13 -11.02
N ALA A 268 -6.17 -11.35 -11.22
CA ALA A 268 -7.11 -10.30 -11.61
C ALA A 268 -7.21 -9.18 -10.56
N ASP A 269 -7.15 -9.54 -9.29
CA ASP A 269 -7.17 -8.66 -8.13
C ASP A 269 -5.99 -7.68 -8.06
N HIS A 270 -4.96 -7.83 -8.91
CA HIS A 270 -3.81 -6.93 -8.96
C HIS A 270 -3.79 -6.03 -10.21
N HIS A 271 -4.63 -6.23 -11.22
CA HIS A 271 -4.49 -5.47 -12.48
C HIS A 271 -5.79 -5.12 -13.22
N THR A 272 -6.95 -5.64 -12.84
CA THR A 272 -8.19 -5.41 -13.62
C THR A 272 -8.69 -3.96 -13.60
N GLY A 273 -8.25 -3.15 -12.63
CA GLY A 273 -8.52 -1.71 -12.61
C GLY A 273 -7.63 -0.88 -13.54
N LEU A 274 -6.54 -1.45 -14.04
CA LEU A 274 -5.49 -0.73 -14.78
C LEU A 274 -5.99 -0.05 -16.05
N ALA A 275 -6.76 -0.75 -16.88
CA ALA A 275 -7.27 -0.21 -18.14
C ALA A 275 -8.08 1.07 -17.92
N ARG A 276 -8.87 1.13 -16.85
CA ARG A 276 -9.69 2.30 -16.53
C ARG A 276 -8.86 3.51 -16.09
N VAL A 277 -7.79 3.29 -15.33
CA VAL A 277 -6.87 4.35 -14.91
C VAL A 277 -6.12 4.91 -16.13
N LEU A 278 -5.63 4.04 -17.01
CA LEU A 278 -4.94 4.41 -18.25
C LEU A 278 -5.85 5.21 -19.19
N ALA A 279 -7.04 4.69 -19.47
CA ALA A 279 -8.03 5.37 -20.32
C ALA A 279 -8.43 6.75 -19.76
N LEU A 280 -8.58 6.87 -18.42
CA LEU A 280 -8.83 8.16 -17.80
C LEU A 280 -7.64 9.11 -17.98
N ARG A 281 -6.40 8.65 -17.74
CA ARG A 281 -5.20 9.49 -17.92
C ARG A 281 -5.09 10.00 -19.36
N SER A 282 -5.25 9.11 -20.34
CA SER A 282 -5.26 9.47 -21.77
C SER A 282 -6.31 10.55 -22.05
N LYS A 283 -7.53 10.38 -21.54
CA LYS A 283 -8.59 11.39 -21.68
C LYS A 283 -8.24 12.73 -21.02
N LEU A 284 -7.68 12.71 -19.82
CA LEU A 284 -7.34 13.93 -19.05
C LEU A 284 -6.19 14.72 -19.69
N LEU A 285 -5.28 14.04 -20.38
CA LEU A 285 -4.11 14.64 -21.04
C LEU A 285 -4.31 14.85 -22.55
N ASN A 286 -5.51 14.57 -23.07
CA ASN A 286 -5.81 14.73 -24.48
C ASN A 286 -5.57 16.17 -24.95
N GLY A 287 -4.78 16.34 -26.02
CA GLY A 287 -4.39 17.64 -26.56
C GLY A 287 -3.28 18.37 -25.78
N VAL A 288 -2.81 17.82 -24.66
CA VAL A 288 -1.64 18.32 -23.91
C VAL A 288 -0.42 17.51 -24.33
N PRO A 289 0.73 18.11 -24.67
CA PRO A 289 1.96 17.34 -24.91
C PRO A 289 2.39 16.57 -23.65
N HIS A 290 2.44 15.25 -23.74
CA HIS A 290 2.88 14.37 -22.66
C HIS A 290 3.55 13.11 -23.22
N LYS A 291 4.21 12.36 -22.35
CA LYS A 291 4.73 11.03 -22.65
C LYS A 291 3.71 9.95 -22.26
N PRO A 292 3.65 8.83 -23.01
CA PRO A 292 2.89 7.67 -22.59
C PRO A 292 3.31 7.19 -21.21
N LEU A 293 2.34 6.73 -20.42
CA LEU A 293 2.62 6.24 -19.07
C LEU A 293 3.44 4.95 -19.12
N LEU A 294 4.51 4.88 -18.34
CA LEU A 294 5.29 3.66 -18.20
C LEU A 294 4.52 2.64 -17.35
N VAL A 295 4.25 1.47 -17.93
CA VAL A 295 3.63 0.33 -17.25
C VAL A 295 4.66 -0.79 -17.17
N ILE A 296 5.11 -1.12 -15.97
CA ILE A 296 6.04 -2.22 -15.72
C ILE A 296 5.24 -3.41 -15.20
N GLY A 297 5.35 -4.57 -15.83
CA GLY A 297 4.57 -5.74 -15.40
C GLY A 297 5.01 -7.05 -16.01
N PRO A 298 4.38 -8.17 -15.62
CA PRO A 298 4.66 -9.48 -16.21
C PRO A 298 4.24 -9.51 -17.68
N LYS A 299 4.93 -10.28 -18.53
CA LYS A 299 4.69 -10.29 -19.99
C LYS A 299 3.23 -10.57 -20.38
N GLN A 300 2.54 -11.38 -19.58
CA GLN A 300 1.15 -11.75 -19.79
C GLN A 300 0.23 -10.52 -19.76
N LEU A 301 0.55 -9.52 -18.94
CA LEU A 301 -0.22 -8.29 -18.82
C LEU A 301 -0.27 -7.50 -20.12
N LEU A 302 0.81 -7.49 -20.90
CA LEU A 302 0.83 -6.82 -22.21
C LEU A 302 -0.22 -7.37 -23.17
N ARG A 303 -0.52 -8.67 -23.11
CA ARG A 303 -1.59 -9.26 -23.94
C ARG A 303 -2.97 -8.75 -23.53
N PHE A 304 -3.21 -8.64 -22.22
CA PHE A 304 -4.43 -8.09 -21.68
C PHE A 304 -4.60 -6.62 -22.09
N LEU A 305 -3.55 -5.80 -21.91
CA LEU A 305 -3.59 -4.38 -22.27
C LEU A 305 -3.72 -4.17 -23.78
N ASN A 306 -3.01 -4.92 -24.62
CA ASN A 306 -3.15 -4.83 -26.08
C ASN A 306 -4.57 -5.15 -26.55
N ALA A 307 -5.28 -6.06 -25.89
CA ALA A 307 -6.68 -6.33 -26.21
C ALA A 307 -7.56 -5.10 -25.91
N TYR A 308 -7.38 -4.45 -24.75
CA TYR A 308 -8.08 -3.22 -24.40
C TYR A 308 -7.70 -2.04 -25.32
N SER A 309 -6.44 -1.96 -25.74
CA SER A 309 -5.97 -0.94 -26.69
C SER A 309 -6.63 -1.02 -28.06
N THR A 310 -7.29 -2.15 -28.41
CA THR A 310 -8.12 -2.22 -29.62
C THR A 310 -9.47 -1.50 -29.48
N LEU A 311 -9.90 -1.23 -28.24
CA LEU A 311 -11.19 -0.62 -27.91
C LEU A 311 -11.05 0.87 -27.55
N GLU A 312 -10.00 1.24 -26.83
CA GLU A 312 -9.74 2.62 -26.40
C GLU A 312 -8.23 2.89 -26.30
N ASP A 313 -7.83 4.15 -26.44
CA ASP A 313 -6.42 4.54 -26.31
C ASP A 313 -6.00 4.55 -24.83
N LEU A 314 -5.03 3.71 -24.50
CA LEU A 314 -4.50 3.58 -23.15
C LEU A 314 -3.28 4.48 -22.90
N ASP A 315 -2.71 5.13 -23.93
CA ASP A 315 -1.52 5.99 -23.85
C ASP A 315 -0.43 5.44 -22.90
N MET A 316 0.11 4.26 -23.25
CA MET A 316 1.07 3.55 -22.40
C MET A 316 2.27 3.01 -23.17
N GLN A 317 3.39 2.91 -22.47
CA GLN A 317 4.58 2.15 -22.87
C GLN A 317 4.79 1.01 -21.89
N PHE A 318 4.96 -0.21 -22.40
CA PHE A 318 5.08 -1.40 -21.57
C PHE A 318 6.54 -1.83 -21.40
N LEU A 319 6.93 -2.19 -20.17
CA LEU A 319 8.21 -2.78 -19.87
C LEU A 319 8.01 -4.08 -19.08
N ASP A 320 8.65 -5.17 -19.53
CA ASP A 320 8.55 -6.46 -18.86
C ASP A 320 9.37 -6.44 -17.56
N CYS A 321 8.80 -6.93 -16.44
CA CYS A 321 9.50 -7.06 -15.16
C CYS A 321 10.85 -7.79 -15.25
N ARG A 322 11.02 -8.69 -16.24
CA ARG A 322 12.28 -9.41 -16.47
C ARG A 322 13.39 -8.50 -17.03
N GLN A 323 13.03 -7.36 -17.60
CA GLN A 323 13.98 -6.34 -18.07
C GLN A 323 14.34 -5.35 -16.95
N THR A 324 13.59 -5.36 -15.84
CA THR A 324 13.85 -4.54 -14.65
C THR A 324 14.43 -5.37 -13.50
N LEU A 325 15.01 -6.54 -13.76
CA LEU A 325 15.76 -7.28 -12.73
C LEU A 325 16.99 -6.47 -12.30
N LYS A 326 17.44 -6.66 -11.05
CA LYS A 326 18.56 -5.90 -10.47
C LYS A 326 19.78 -5.80 -11.40
N PRO A 327 20.34 -6.89 -11.97
CA PRO A 327 21.50 -6.78 -12.86
C PRO A 327 21.20 -5.98 -14.14
N SER A 328 19.99 -6.11 -14.69
CA SER A 328 19.58 -5.38 -15.90
C SER A 328 19.46 -3.88 -15.66
N VAL A 329 18.99 -3.48 -14.48
CA VAL A 329 18.87 -2.06 -14.10
C VAL A 329 20.24 -1.48 -13.74
N GLU A 330 21.10 -2.23 -13.06
CA GLU A 330 22.48 -1.81 -12.78
C GLU A 330 23.30 -1.64 -14.08
N GLU A 331 23.15 -2.56 -15.05
CA GLU A 331 23.72 -2.41 -16.40
C GLU A 331 23.18 -1.16 -17.10
N LEU A 332 21.88 -0.91 -17.00
CA LEU A 332 21.23 0.25 -17.61
C LEU A 332 21.74 1.57 -17.02
N LEU A 333 21.96 1.63 -15.71
CA LEU A 333 22.36 2.84 -14.98
C LEU A 333 23.88 3.07 -14.94
N GLY A 334 24.69 2.06 -15.23
CA GLY A 334 26.14 2.18 -15.25
C GLY A 334 26.67 3.04 -16.42
N ASP A 335 27.67 3.88 -16.14
CA ASP A 335 28.31 4.76 -17.14
C ASP A 335 29.22 4.00 -18.14
N ASN A 336 29.58 2.75 -17.84
CA ASN A 336 30.45 1.93 -18.69
C ASN A 336 29.64 1.09 -19.67
N ALA A 337 28.98 1.73 -20.64
CA ALA A 337 28.54 1.07 -21.86
C ALA A 337 29.73 0.82 -22.79
N THR A 338 30.74 0.08 -22.33
CA THR A 338 31.68 -0.57 -23.26
C THR A 338 30.96 -1.73 -23.92
N GLU A 339 30.84 -1.69 -25.24
CA GLU A 339 30.49 -2.84 -26.07
C GLU A 339 31.42 -4.02 -25.71
N SER A 340 30.95 -4.97 -24.88
CA SER A 340 31.58 -6.27 -24.83
C SER A 340 30.70 -7.34 -24.19
N ALA A 341 30.56 -8.42 -24.95
CA ALA A 341 30.12 -9.76 -24.58
C ALA A 341 28.76 -9.85 -23.88
N THR A 342 27.72 -10.07 -24.70
CA THR A 342 26.48 -10.75 -24.32
C THR A 342 26.78 -12.09 -23.63
N THR A 343 27.02 -12.08 -22.32
CA THR A 343 26.72 -13.24 -21.49
C THR A 343 25.21 -13.40 -21.52
N GLN A 344 24.73 -14.46 -22.17
CA GLN A 344 23.32 -14.85 -22.10
C GLN A 344 22.95 -15.03 -20.63
N LEU A 345 22.32 -14.02 -20.04
CA LEU A 345 21.81 -14.09 -18.68
C LEU A 345 20.75 -15.21 -18.68
N GLU A 346 21.04 -16.31 -18.00
CA GLU A 346 20.11 -17.44 -17.84
C GLU A 346 18.94 -16.98 -16.96
N ASN A 347 17.93 -16.38 -17.60
CA ASN A 347 16.71 -15.92 -16.95
C ASN A 347 15.78 -17.11 -16.67
N THR A 348 15.92 -17.74 -15.51
CA THR A 348 14.93 -18.71 -15.03
C THR A 348 13.61 -17.98 -14.76
N MET A 349 12.50 -18.46 -15.33
CA MET A 349 11.15 -17.88 -15.14
C MET A 349 10.59 -18.10 -13.73
N PHE A 350 11.32 -18.82 -12.88
CA PHE A 350 10.92 -19.26 -11.57
C PHE A 350 11.90 -18.73 -10.55
N ALA A 351 11.38 -18.25 -9.42
CA ALA A 351 12.22 -17.82 -8.30
C ALA A 351 13.14 -18.98 -7.84
N PRO A 352 14.40 -18.69 -7.49
CA PRO A 352 15.33 -19.70 -6.97
C PRO A 352 14.70 -20.47 -5.79
N GLY A 353 14.71 -21.81 -5.85
CA GLY A 353 14.06 -22.68 -4.87
C GLY A 353 12.60 -23.04 -5.16
N SER A 354 12.01 -22.57 -6.27
CA SER A 354 10.69 -23.03 -6.71
C SER A 354 10.74 -24.47 -7.23
N ARG A 355 9.69 -25.26 -7.00
CA ARG A 355 9.55 -26.65 -7.52
C ARG A 355 9.67 -26.72 -9.05
N MET A 356 9.50 -25.60 -9.75
CA MET A 356 9.56 -25.48 -11.22
C MET A 356 10.89 -24.91 -11.75
N GLU A 357 11.89 -24.67 -10.90
CA GLU A 357 13.20 -24.08 -11.28
C GLU A 357 13.89 -24.82 -12.45
N ASN A 358 13.66 -26.13 -12.58
CA ASN A 358 14.25 -26.96 -13.64
C ASN A 358 13.49 -26.97 -14.98
N TYR A 359 12.32 -26.32 -15.08
CA TYR A 359 11.52 -26.31 -16.30
C TYR A 359 11.69 -24.99 -17.06
N ASN A 360 12.01 -25.08 -18.36
CA ASN A 360 12.15 -24.00 -19.34
C ASN A 360 13.39 -23.09 -19.29
N LYS A 361 14.27 -23.30 -20.28
CA LYS A 361 15.25 -22.36 -20.79
C LYS A 361 14.73 -21.80 -22.12
N LYS A 362 14.13 -20.60 -22.13
CA LYS A 362 13.74 -19.92 -23.39
C LYS A 362 14.49 -18.58 -23.51
N PRO A 363 14.94 -18.21 -24.73
CA PRO A 363 15.68 -16.97 -24.94
C PRO A 363 14.83 -15.74 -24.60
N SER A 364 15.50 -14.71 -24.07
CA SER A 364 14.92 -13.40 -23.74
C SER A 364 14.30 -12.73 -24.96
N SER A 365 13.18 -12.03 -24.77
CA SER A 365 12.59 -11.16 -25.80
C SER A 365 13.53 -9.98 -26.14
N PRO A 366 13.40 -9.37 -27.33
CA PRO A 366 14.16 -8.17 -27.70
C PRO A 366 14.02 -7.07 -26.63
N LYS A 367 15.13 -6.42 -26.26
CA LYS A 367 15.12 -5.29 -25.32
C LYS A 367 14.47 -4.08 -26.03
N ASP A 368 13.30 -3.61 -25.56
CA ASP A 368 12.71 -2.34 -26.00
C ASP A 368 13.55 -1.16 -25.45
N THR A 369 14.35 -0.56 -26.31
CA THR A 369 15.27 0.53 -25.95
C THR A 369 14.55 1.82 -25.59
N THR A 370 13.33 2.05 -26.11
CA THR A 370 12.56 3.28 -25.84
C THR A 370 11.97 3.24 -24.43
N ALA A 371 11.36 2.11 -24.05
CA ALA A 371 10.80 1.92 -22.72
C ALA A 371 11.89 1.95 -21.62
N LEU A 372 13.08 1.42 -21.90
CA LEU A 372 14.23 1.50 -20.98
C LEU A 372 14.79 2.93 -20.83
N ALA A 373 14.80 3.72 -21.90
CA ALA A 373 15.14 5.14 -21.82
C ALA A 373 14.12 5.93 -20.98
N ASN A 374 12.83 5.64 -21.17
CA ASN A 374 11.74 6.23 -20.37
C ASN A 374 11.88 5.85 -18.88
N LEU A 375 12.27 4.61 -18.57
CA LEU A 375 12.54 4.21 -17.17
C LEU A 375 13.61 5.10 -16.50
N LYS A 376 14.72 5.41 -17.19
CA LYS A 376 15.77 6.30 -16.63
C LYS A 376 15.20 7.68 -16.29
N GLU A 377 14.37 8.21 -17.16
CA GLU A 377 13.74 9.51 -16.98
C GLU A 377 12.72 9.49 -15.84
N VAL A 378 11.86 8.47 -15.78
CA VAL A 378 10.93 8.24 -14.67
C VAL A 378 11.66 8.18 -13.33
N LEU A 379 12.79 7.46 -13.25
CA LEU A 379 13.62 7.41 -12.05
C LEU A 379 14.15 8.81 -11.68
N HIS A 380 14.68 9.54 -12.66
CA HIS A 380 15.21 10.88 -12.46
C HIS A 380 14.12 11.86 -11.97
N GLU A 381 12.99 11.96 -12.66
CA GLU A 381 11.87 12.84 -12.32
C GLU A 381 11.24 12.51 -10.97
N SER A 382 11.13 11.21 -10.65
CA SER A 382 10.58 10.74 -9.37
C SER A 382 11.58 10.93 -8.20
N GLY A 383 12.83 11.30 -8.49
CA GLY A 383 13.90 11.37 -7.49
C GLY A 383 14.27 10.00 -6.91
N LEU A 384 14.12 8.95 -7.70
CA LEU A 384 14.53 7.59 -7.38
C LEU A 384 15.95 7.33 -7.92
N GLU A 385 16.74 6.66 -7.11
CA GLU A 385 18.04 6.13 -7.51
C GLU A 385 17.85 4.87 -8.35
N ILE A 386 16.98 3.96 -7.89
CA ILE A 386 16.75 2.69 -8.54
C ILE A 386 15.32 2.16 -8.31
N LEU A 387 14.80 1.49 -9.34
CA LEU A 387 13.63 0.63 -9.29
C LEU A 387 14.02 -0.70 -9.93
N TYR A 388 13.83 -1.81 -9.22
CA TYR A 388 14.02 -3.14 -9.82
C TYR A 388 13.01 -4.16 -9.30
N SER A 389 12.67 -5.11 -10.17
CA SER A 389 11.81 -6.25 -9.88
C SER A 389 12.60 -7.41 -9.29
N VAL A 390 11.99 -8.13 -8.37
CA VAL A 390 12.55 -9.27 -7.64
C VAL A 390 11.68 -10.48 -7.95
N PRO A 391 12.19 -11.58 -8.52
CA PRO A 391 11.40 -12.78 -8.72
C PRO A 391 10.95 -13.36 -7.37
N VAL A 392 9.67 -13.70 -7.24
CA VAL A 392 9.08 -14.26 -6.01
C VAL A 392 8.34 -15.57 -6.26
N VAL A 393 7.92 -16.27 -5.20
CA VAL A 393 7.37 -17.63 -5.27
C VAL A 393 5.85 -17.57 -5.17
N HIS A 394 5.15 -17.50 -6.31
CA HIS A 394 3.70 -17.47 -6.36
C HIS A 394 3.10 -18.15 -7.60
N CYS A 395 2.93 -17.39 -8.68
CA CYS A 395 2.58 -17.90 -10.00
C CYS A 395 3.71 -17.63 -11.00
N ALA A 396 3.58 -18.09 -12.24
CA ALA A 396 4.62 -17.90 -13.24
C ALA A 396 4.76 -16.40 -13.60
N GLN A 397 5.99 -15.88 -13.50
CA GLN A 397 6.28 -14.44 -13.65
C GLN A 397 5.60 -13.58 -12.58
N ALA A 398 5.72 -13.99 -11.31
CA ALA A 398 5.41 -13.15 -10.16
C ALA A 398 6.66 -12.43 -9.65
N PHE A 399 6.49 -11.17 -9.27
CA PHE A 399 7.58 -10.33 -8.80
C PHE A 399 7.16 -9.53 -7.56
N GLY A 400 8.16 -9.17 -6.75
CA GLY A 400 8.14 -8.01 -5.85
C GLY A 400 8.93 -6.85 -6.49
N VAL A 401 8.94 -5.68 -5.85
CA VAL A 401 9.68 -4.50 -6.33
C VAL A 401 10.44 -3.82 -5.20
N VAL A 402 11.61 -3.29 -5.55
CA VAL A 402 12.41 -2.41 -4.70
C VAL A 402 12.42 -1.01 -5.29
N LEU A 403 12.10 -0.02 -4.48
CA LEU A 403 12.22 1.40 -4.76
C LEU A 403 13.23 2.02 -3.80
N ARG A 404 14.22 2.74 -4.32
CA ARG A 404 15.17 3.49 -3.49
C ARG A 404 15.21 4.94 -3.98
N ALA A 405 15.02 5.88 -3.06
CA ALA A 405 15.19 7.30 -3.35
C ALA A 405 16.67 7.68 -3.49
N LYS A 406 16.94 8.76 -4.22
CA LYS A 406 18.29 9.34 -4.26
C LYS A 406 18.68 9.88 -2.89
N GLU A 407 19.97 9.84 -2.61
CA GLU A 407 20.58 10.55 -1.49
C GLU A 407 20.28 12.06 -1.60
N LYS A 408 20.04 12.70 -0.45
CA LYS A 408 19.82 14.14 -0.35
C LYS A 408 20.90 14.77 0.49
N VAL A 409 21.23 16.03 0.21
CA VAL A 409 22.13 16.81 1.05
C VAL A 409 21.29 17.75 1.91
N SER A 410 21.47 17.66 3.22
CA SER A 410 20.82 18.58 4.18
C SER A 410 21.32 20.02 4.02
N SER A 411 20.61 20.99 4.58
CA SER A 411 21.03 22.39 4.67
C SER A 411 22.39 22.58 5.38
N ALA A 412 22.77 21.63 6.24
CA ALA A 412 24.06 21.59 6.93
C ALA A 412 25.17 20.85 6.15
N GLY A 413 24.93 20.45 4.89
CA GLY A 413 25.90 19.77 4.05
C GLY A 413 26.09 18.27 4.33
N LYS A 414 25.33 17.70 5.29
CA LYS A 414 25.36 16.25 5.59
C LYS A 414 24.56 15.47 4.55
N ALA A 415 25.15 14.40 4.02
CA ALA A 415 24.49 13.41 3.18
C ALA A 415 23.46 12.59 3.97
N ILE A 416 22.22 12.57 3.49
CA ILE A 416 21.08 11.82 4.03
C ILE A 416 20.78 10.71 3.03
N PRO A 417 20.99 9.43 3.41
CA PRO A 417 20.72 8.31 2.52
C PRO A 417 19.25 8.32 2.09
N GLY A 418 18.97 7.89 0.86
CA GLY A 418 17.59 7.75 0.39
C GLY A 418 16.84 6.65 1.13
N TRP A 419 15.52 6.83 1.28
CA TRP A 419 14.65 5.78 1.79
C TRP A 419 14.58 4.59 0.82
N LYS A 420 14.24 3.42 1.36
CA LYS A 420 14.05 2.18 0.60
C LYS A 420 12.71 1.54 0.94
N VAL A 421 11.85 1.38 -0.06
CA VAL A 421 10.57 0.67 0.05
C VAL A 421 10.67 -0.62 -0.75
N VAL A 422 10.21 -1.73 -0.15
CA VAL A 422 10.08 -3.02 -0.84
C VAL A 422 8.64 -3.46 -0.75
N TYR A 423 8.06 -3.86 -1.87
CA TYR A 423 6.73 -4.46 -1.93
C TYR A 423 6.85 -5.90 -2.43
N SER A 424 6.25 -6.84 -1.70
CA SER A 424 6.39 -8.28 -1.98
C SER A 424 5.68 -8.73 -3.24
N GLY A 425 4.57 -8.09 -3.61
CA GLY A 425 3.52 -8.77 -4.38
C GLY A 425 2.97 -9.98 -3.60
N ASP A 426 2.34 -10.91 -4.29
CA ASP A 426 1.94 -12.18 -3.70
C ASP A 426 3.10 -13.16 -3.70
N THR A 427 3.36 -13.82 -2.57
CA THR A 427 4.48 -14.75 -2.47
C THR A 427 4.46 -15.63 -1.23
N ARG A 428 5.00 -16.85 -1.37
CA ARG A 428 5.63 -17.55 -0.25
C ARG A 428 6.87 -16.79 0.23
N PRO A 429 7.25 -16.91 1.51
CA PRO A 429 8.56 -16.47 1.99
C PRO A 429 9.66 -17.05 1.12
N CYS A 430 10.54 -16.20 0.59
CA CYS A 430 11.62 -16.63 -0.27
C CYS A 430 12.90 -15.83 0.01
N PRO A 431 14.09 -16.43 -0.17
CA PRO A 431 15.36 -15.76 0.09
C PRO A 431 15.57 -14.49 -0.75
N ALA A 432 15.10 -14.49 -2.00
CA ALA A 432 15.22 -13.36 -2.91
C ALA A 432 14.54 -12.10 -2.33
N LEU A 433 13.36 -12.24 -1.73
CA LEU A 433 12.66 -11.13 -1.09
C LEU A 433 13.35 -10.69 0.20
N VAL A 434 13.83 -11.62 1.02
CA VAL A 434 14.61 -11.29 2.24
C VAL A 434 15.85 -10.47 1.88
N ASP A 435 16.60 -10.90 0.86
CA ASP A 435 17.80 -10.22 0.38
C ASP A 435 17.49 -8.84 -0.21
N ALA A 436 16.40 -8.75 -0.98
CA ALA A 436 15.90 -7.48 -1.50
C ALA A 436 15.45 -6.53 -0.39
N SER A 437 14.88 -7.04 0.69
CA SER A 437 14.37 -6.27 1.83
C SER A 437 15.44 -5.88 2.85
N ARG A 438 16.70 -6.29 2.68
CA ARG A 438 17.78 -5.94 3.62
C ARG A 438 17.84 -4.43 3.88
N ASP A 439 17.76 -4.05 5.14
CA ASP A 439 17.78 -2.66 5.62
C ASP A 439 16.73 -1.76 4.96
N ALA A 440 15.58 -2.32 4.55
CA ALA A 440 14.48 -1.54 4.00
C ALA A 440 13.91 -0.58 5.05
N THR A 441 13.60 0.66 4.63
CA THR A 441 12.88 1.62 5.46
C THR A 441 11.46 1.13 5.72
N VAL A 442 10.80 0.63 4.67
CA VAL A 442 9.48 -0.01 4.75
C VAL A 442 9.47 -1.26 3.90
N LEU A 443 9.07 -2.38 4.48
CA LEU A 443 8.66 -3.57 3.76
C LEU A 443 7.13 -3.66 3.79
N ILE A 444 6.50 -3.59 2.62
CA ILE A 444 5.09 -3.90 2.44
C ILE A 444 5.00 -5.37 2.02
N HIS A 445 4.45 -6.20 2.90
CA HIS A 445 4.40 -7.65 2.67
C HIS A 445 2.96 -8.16 2.68
N GLU A 446 2.64 -9.07 1.77
CA GLU A 446 1.37 -9.81 1.81
C GLU A 446 1.32 -10.70 3.06
N ALA A 447 0.16 -10.76 3.70
CA ALA A 447 -0.11 -11.62 4.84
C ALA A 447 -1.50 -12.24 4.67
N THR A 448 -1.66 -12.99 3.59
CA THR A 448 -2.97 -13.48 3.13
C THR A 448 -3.63 -14.38 4.17
N PHE A 449 -2.85 -15.23 4.83
CA PHE A 449 -3.35 -16.25 5.75
C PHE A 449 -3.02 -15.95 7.21
N GLU A 450 -3.90 -16.41 8.10
CA GLU A 450 -3.59 -16.49 9.53
C GLU A 450 -2.58 -17.62 9.79
N ASP A 451 -1.91 -17.57 10.95
CA ASP A 451 -0.85 -18.52 11.29
C ASP A 451 -1.36 -19.96 11.44
N SER A 452 -2.63 -20.13 11.81
CA SER A 452 -3.33 -21.42 11.88
C SER A 452 -3.50 -22.08 10.51
N MET A 453 -3.44 -21.30 9.43
CA MET A 453 -3.74 -21.73 8.06
C MET A 453 -2.47 -21.90 7.20
N LYS A 454 -1.36 -22.26 7.82
CA LYS A 454 -0.06 -22.42 7.15
C LYS A 454 -0.10 -23.37 5.95
N ASP A 455 -0.84 -24.47 6.04
CA ASP A 455 -0.95 -25.43 4.94
C ASP A 455 -1.67 -24.85 3.73
N GLU A 456 -2.70 -24.02 3.95
CA GLU A 456 -3.37 -23.30 2.87
C GLU A 456 -2.48 -22.23 2.25
N ALA A 457 -1.73 -21.52 3.08
CA ALA A 457 -0.73 -20.55 2.65
C ALA A 457 0.31 -21.21 1.73
N ILE A 458 0.80 -22.39 2.10
CA ILE A 458 1.71 -23.19 1.26
C ILE A 458 1.01 -23.62 -0.03
N ALA A 459 -0.20 -24.19 0.05
CA ALA A 459 -0.92 -24.72 -1.10
C ALA A 459 -1.25 -23.65 -2.15
N ARG A 460 -1.53 -22.42 -1.72
CA ARG A 460 -1.87 -21.28 -2.60
C ARG A 460 -0.70 -20.35 -2.89
N ASN A 461 0.50 -20.70 -2.42
CA ASN A 461 1.71 -19.90 -2.53
C ASN A 461 1.59 -18.46 -1.99
N HIS A 462 1.03 -18.32 -0.79
CA HIS A 462 0.93 -17.06 -0.05
C HIS A 462 1.59 -17.14 1.33
N SER A 463 1.76 -16.02 2.01
CA SER A 463 2.37 -15.97 3.34
C SER A 463 1.33 -15.96 4.46
N THR A 464 1.69 -16.56 5.58
CA THR A 464 1.02 -16.29 6.86
C THR A 464 1.52 -14.97 7.48
N THR A 465 0.79 -14.44 8.46
CA THR A 465 1.17 -13.23 9.19
C THR A 465 2.56 -13.36 9.84
N LYS A 466 2.82 -14.45 10.59
CA LYS A 466 4.13 -14.70 11.21
C LYS A 466 5.24 -14.87 10.20
N GLU A 467 4.97 -15.50 9.06
CA GLU A 467 5.96 -15.65 8.01
C GLU A 467 6.36 -14.32 7.37
N ALA A 468 5.38 -13.44 7.10
CA ALA A 468 5.64 -12.10 6.58
C ALA A 468 6.47 -11.25 7.57
N ILE A 469 6.13 -11.30 8.86
CA ILE A 469 6.88 -10.64 9.93
C ILE A 469 8.30 -11.21 10.03
N ALA A 470 8.45 -12.54 9.93
CA ALA A 470 9.76 -13.20 9.98
C ALA A 470 10.66 -12.80 8.79
N VAL A 471 10.11 -12.65 7.59
CA VAL A 471 10.84 -12.13 6.42
C VAL A 471 11.37 -10.73 6.68
N GLY A 472 10.51 -9.81 7.13
CA GLY A 472 10.92 -8.44 7.42
C GLY A 472 11.93 -8.33 8.56
N THR A 473 11.73 -9.11 9.62
CA THR A 473 12.64 -9.15 10.77
C THR A 473 14.00 -9.70 10.39
N SER A 474 14.04 -10.79 9.62
CA SER A 474 15.29 -11.39 9.12
C SER A 474 16.05 -10.45 8.17
N ALA A 475 15.32 -9.62 7.43
CA ALA A 475 15.90 -8.61 6.56
C ALA A 475 16.34 -7.34 7.32
N GLY A 476 16.04 -7.20 8.60
CA GLY A 476 16.31 -5.97 9.34
C GLY A 476 15.52 -4.76 8.81
N ALA A 477 14.33 -5.00 8.25
CA ALA A 477 13.44 -3.92 7.82
C ALA A 477 13.04 -3.05 9.03
N TYR A 478 13.06 -1.73 8.85
CA TYR A 478 12.72 -0.79 9.92
C TYR A 478 11.23 -0.83 10.28
N ARG A 479 10.36 -0.86 9.26
CA ARG A 479 8.91 -1.08 9.42
C ARG A 479 8.41 -2.14 8.46
N ILE A 480 7.48 -2.94 8.94
CA ILE A 480 6.78 -3.98 8.17
C ILE A 480 5.32 -3.58 8.14
N ILE A 481 4.74 -3.38 6.95
CA ILE A 481 3.32 -3.10 6.79
C ILE A 481 2.69 -4.30 6.09
N LEU A 482 1.78 -4.96 6.78
CA LEU A 482 1.06 -6.13 6.28
C LEU A 482 -0.14 -5.69 5.45
N THR A 483 -0.38 -6.35 4.33
CA THR A 483 -1.51 -6.09 3.42
C THR A 483 -1.97 -7.38 2.75
N HIS A 484 -2.90 -7.28 1.80
CA HIS A 484 -3.42 -8.39 1.00
C HIS A 484 -4.00 -9.51 1.87
N PHE A 485 -4.89 -9.14 2.78
CA PHE A 485 -5.51 -10.07 3.72
C PHE A 485 -6.61 -10.90 3.04
N SER A 486 -6.70 -12.18 3.38
CA SER A 486 -7.84 -13.01 2.98
C SER A 486 -9.13 -12.39 3.48
N GLN A 487 -10.09 -12.20 2.58
CA GLN A 487 -11.40 -11.66 2.93
C GLN A 487 -12.36 -12.71 3.47
N ARG A 488 -11.97 -13.98 3.46
CA ARG A 488 -12.77 -15.06 4.06
C ARG A 488 -12.82 -14.95 5.58
N TYR A 489 -11.84 -14.23 6.16
CA TYR A 489 -11.71 -13.99 7.59
C TYR A 489 -11.51 -12.49 7.79
N PRO A 490 -12.58 -11.68 7.89
CA PRO A 490 -12.48 -10.22 8.03
C PRO A 490 -12.04 -9.80 9.45
N LYS A 491 -11.13 -10.56 10.07
CA LYS A 491 -10.53 -10.27 11.37
C LYS A 491 -9.30 -9.39 11.18
N ILE A 492 -9.00 -8.54 12.15
CA ILE A 492 -7.68 -7.92 12.21
C ILE A 492 -6.67 -9.01 12.54
N PRO A 493 -5.58 -9.17 11.75
CA PRO A 493 -4.52 -10.10 12.09
C PRO A 493 -4.02 -9.89 13.51
N VAL A 494 -4.11 -10.93 14.33
CA VAL A 494 -3.56 -10.92 15.68
C VAL A 494 -2.14 -11.46 15.62
N PHE A 495 -1.19 -10.65 16.08
CA PHE A 495 0.20 -11.05 16.27
C PHE A 495 0.73 -10.55 17.60
N ASP A 496 1.83 -11.16 18.04
CA ASP A 496 2.41 -11.01 19.37
C ASP A 496 2.81 -9.54 19.63
N GLU A 497 2.64 -9.08 20.87
CA GLU A 497 3.01 -7.70 21.25
C GLU A 497 4.48 -7.40 20.97
N GLU A 498 5.34 -8.43 21.04
CA GLU A 498 6.74 -8.33 20.68
C GLU A 498 6.93 -7.91 19.22
N ASP A 499 6.06 -8.26 18.28
CA ASP A 499 6.20 -7.89 16.88
C ASP A 499 5.53 -6.54 16.54
N MET A 500 4.68 -6.03 17.43
CA MET A 500 3.97 -4.76 17.26
C MET A 500 4.90 -3.54 17.19
N HIS A 501 6.11 -3.61 17.78
CA HIS A 501 7.06 -2.50 17.76
C HIS A 501 7.60 -2.14 16.36
N LYS A 502 7.45 -3.03 15.37
CA LYS A 502 7.90 -2.83 13.97
C LYS A 502 6.82 -3.08 12.94
N THR A 503 5.80 -3.84 13.30
CA THR A 503 4.77 -4.30 12.37
C THR A 503 3.51 -3.44 12.46
N CYS A 504 2.92 -3.16 11.32
CA CYS A 504 1.67 -2.42 11.17
C CYS A 504 0.73 -3.14 10.19
N ILE A 505 -0.55 -2.86 10.30
CA ILE A 505 -1.60 -3.46 9.46
C ILE A 505 -2.12 -2.37 8.54
N ALA A 506 -2.12 -2.63 7.23
CA ALA A 506 -2.74 -1.75 6.25
C ALA A 506 -4.26 -1.85 6.32
N PHE A 507 -4.92 -0.71 6.12
CA PHE A 507 -6.36 -0.62 5.91
C PHE A 507 -6.61 0.18 4.64
N ASP A 508 -7.75 -0.05 4.01
CA ASP A 508 -8.17 0.76 2.88
C ASP A 508 -8.20 2.24 3.27
N LEU A 509 -7.69 3.08 2.37
CA LEU A 509 -7.53 4.53 2.48
C LEU A 509 -6.54 5.01 3.55
N MET A 510 -5.84 4.09 4.23
CA MET A 510 -4.74 4.44 5.14
C MET A 510 -3.62 5.14 4.39
N SER A 511 -3.16 6.28 4.90
CA SER A 511 -2.06 7.07 4.36
C SER A 511 -0.91 7.13 5.38
N VAL A 512 0.28 6.71 4.98
CA VAL A 512 1.47 6.65 5.84
C VAL A 512 2.55 7.54 5.25
N ASN A 513 2.80 8.68 5.89
CA ASN A 513 3.90 9.56 5.51
C ASN A 513 5.25 9.01 6.04
N LEU A 514 6.34 9.26 5.30
CA LEU A 514 7.69 8.87 5.70
C LEU A 514 8.03 9.36 7.13
N ALA A 515 7.62 10.58 7.47
CA ALA A 515 7.87 11.20 8.77
C ALA A 515 7.09 10.56 9.93
N ASP A 516 6.03 9.80 9.64
CA ASP A 516 5.14 9.20 10.64
C ASP A 516 5.51 7.74 10.97
N LEU A 517 6.46 7.14 10.25
CA LEU A 517 6.91 5.76 10.50
C LEU A 517 7.33 5.48 11.96
N PRO A 518 7.98 6.40 12.71
CA PRO A 518 8.29 6.18 14.12
C PRO A 518 7.04 6.02 15.01
N VAL A 519 5.92 6.64 14.62
CA VAL A 519 4.68 6.68 15.40
C VAL A 519 3.80 5.47 15.12
N LEU A 520 3.84 4.93 13.90
CA LEU A 520 3.00 3.83 13.41
C LEU A 520 2.78 2.66 14.42
N PRO A 521 3.84 2.08 15.03
CA PRO A 521 3.70 1.02 16.04
C PRO A 521 2.86 1.40 17.27
N LYS A 522 2.89 2.67 17.67
CA LYS A 522 2.20 3.18 18.87
C LYS A 522 0.69 3.32 18.65
N VAL A 523 0.27 3.47 17.40
CA VAL A 523 -1.15 3.65 17.03
C VAL A 523 -1.88 2.31 17.00
N LEU A 524 -1.20 1.24 16.61
CA LEU A 524 -1.81 -0.08 16.39
C LEU A 524 -2.58 -0.64 17.62
N PRO A 525 -2.10 -0.57 18.87
CA PRO A 525 -2.87 -1.01 20.04
C PRO A 525 -4.23 -0.33 20.16
N HIS A 526 -4.31 0.95 19.79
CA HIS A 526 -5.53 1.74 19.86
C HIS A 526 -6.50 1.39 18.73
N LEU A 527 -5.98 1.05 17.54
CA LEU A 527 -6.80 0.55 16.44
C LEU A 527 -7.42 -0.80 16.77
N LYS A 528 -6.77 -1.68 17.54
CA LYS A 528 -7.36 -2.96 17.96
C LYS A 528 -8.66 -2.77 18.77
N LEU A 529 -8.79 -1.68 19.51
CA LEU A 529 -10.01 -1.38 20.27
C LEU A 529 -11.23 -1.22 19.37
N LEU A 530 -11.08 -0.63 18.17
CA LEU A 530 -12.18 -0.38 17.22
C LEU A 530 -12.89 -1.64 16.74
N PHE A 531 -12.20 -2.78 16.76
CA PHE A 531 -12.67 -4.03 16.18
C PHE A 531 -12.94 -5.10 17.24
N LYS A 532 -12.86 -4.73 18.53
CA LYS A 532 -13.01 -5.65 19.65
C LYS A 532 -14.35 -6.40 19.63
N ASP A 533 -15.44 -5.73 19.24
CA ASP A 533 -16.78 -6.30 19.23
C ASP A 533 -17.17 -6.94 17.87
N GLU A 534 -16.61 -6.45 16.75
CA GLU A 534 -16.75 -7.14 15.45
C GLU A 534 -16.08 -8.53 15.48
N MET A 535 -15.02 -8.69 16.28
CA MET A 535 -14.38 -9.99 16.53
C MET A 535 -15.28 -10.98 17.29
N VAL A 536 -16.20 -10.50 18.13
CA VAL A 536 -17.05 -11.35 19.00
C VAL A 536 -18.33 -11.80 18.29
N VAL A 537 -18.91 -10.95 17.44
CA VAL A 537 -20.15 -11.27 16.71
C VAL A 537 -19.90 -12.39 15.69
N GLU A 538 -18.77 -12.36 14.96
CA GLU A 538 -18.48 -13.40 13.96
C GLU A 538 -17.98 -14.72 14.57
N GLU A 539 -17.33 -14.72 15.75
CA GLU A 539 -17.05 -15.97 16.47
C GLU A 539 -18.34 -16.73 16.81
N SER A 540 -19.44 -16.03 17.09
CA SER A 540 -20.73 -16.68 17.39
C SER A 540 -21.41 -17.27 16.15
N ASP A 541 -21.19 -16.68 14.96
CA ASP A 541 -21.68 -17.21 13.68
C ASP A 541 -20.84 -18.40 13.20
N GLU A 542 -19.52 -18.41 13.42
CA GLU A 542 -18.63 -19.56 13.14
C GLU A 542 -19.00 -20.79 14.02
N VAL A 543 -19.41 -20.56 15.28
CA VAL A 543 -19.91 -21.64 16.16
C VAL A 543 -21.25 -22.19 15.67
N LEU A 544 -22.08 -21.38 15.00
CA LEU A 544 -23.36 -21.83 14.44
C LEU A 544 -23.17 -22.61 13.13
N GLU A 545 -22.23 -22.24 12.28
CA GLU A 545 -21.92 -22.98 11.04
C GLU A 545 -21.16 -24.30 11.29
N ALA A 546 -20.36 -24.38 12.35
CA ALA A 546 -19.68 -25.64 12.73
C ALA A 546 -20.61 -26.70 13.38
N VAL A 547 -21.88 -26.36 13.63
CA VAL A 547 -22.86 -27.21 14.33
C VAL A 547 -23.97 -27.73 13.38
N VAL A 548 -23.86 -27.49 12.07
CA VAL A 548 -24.85 -27.95 11.06
C VAL A 548 -24.29 -29.03 10.14
#